data_AF-A0A8T1W0I1-F1
#
_entry.id   AF-A0A8T1W0I1-F1
#
_cell.length_a   1.000
_cell.length_b   1.000
_cell.length_c   1.000
_cell.angle_alpha   90.00
_cell.angle_beta   90.00
_cell.angle_gamma   90.00
#
_symmetry.space_group_name_H-M   'P 1'
#
loop_
_entity.id
_entity.type
_entity.pdbx_description
1 polymer ?
#
loop_
_entity_poly.entity_id
_entity_poly.type
_entity_poly.pdbx_seq_one_letter_code
_entity_poly.pdbx_strand_id
1 'polypeptide(L)'
;MALRLNGPMQHDVFTVPGCSTDAAGACADLGYVVFRLNADNPGVWLMHCHIYWHFVLGLGMLFVEAEDVLHDESLDAFSTNILLSVCNGAGYFTL
;
A
#
# COMPACT_ATOMS: atom_id res chain seq x y z
N MET A 1 -10.10 -9.10 20.96
CA MET A 1 -9.43 -7.78 21.00
C MET A 1 -10.38 -6.76 20.37
N ALA A 2 -10.64 -5.63 21.04
CA ALA A 2 -11.54 -4.60 20.50
C ALA A 2 -10.75 -3.54 19.70
N LEU A 3 -11.31 -3.08 18.58
CA LEU A 3 -10.68 -2.04 17.74
C LEU A 3 -10.75 -0.67 18.43
N ARG A 4 -9.65 0.09 18.40
CA ARG A 4 -9.60 1.47 18.94
C ARG A 4 -10.13 2.45 17.89
N LEU A 5 -11.41 2.83 18.01
CA LEU A 5 -12.05 3.74 17.05
C LEU A 5 -11.97 5.22 17.45
N ASN A 6 -11.78 5.54 18.73
CA ASN A 6 -11.71 6.90 19.24
C ASN A 6 -10.26 7.29 19.53
N GLY A 7 -9.78 8.34 18.87
CA GLY A 7 -8.39 8.82 18.95
C GLY A 7 -7.34 7.75 18.65
N PRO A 8 -7.45 6.98 17.54
CA PRO A 8 -6.42 6.01 17.18
C PRO A 8 -5.07 6.69 16.87
N MET A 9 -3.99 5.92 16.94
CA MET A 9 -2.70 6.34 16.40
C MET A 9 -2.84 6.51 14.89
N GLN A 10 -2.29 7.60 14.33
CA GLN A 10 -2.28 7.88 12.90
C GLN A 10 -0.83 7.98 12.44
N HIS A 11 -0.45 7.10 11.52
CA HIS A 11 0.86 7.03 10.87
C HIS A 11 0.68 6.38 9.50
N ASP A 12 1.69 6.48 8.65
CA ASP A 12 1.79 5.84 7.33
C ASP A 12 2.41 4.44 7.40
N VAL A 13 3.34 4.22 8.34
CA VAL A 13 4.07 2.96 8.51
C VAL A 13 3.81 2.38 9.90
N PHE A 14 3.35 1.12 9.92
CA PHE A 14 3.15 0.34 11.14
C PHE A 14 3.94 -0.96 11.08
N THR A 15 4.50 -1.38 12.21
CA THR A 15 5.15 -2.70 12.33
C THR A 15 4.09 -3.74 12.65
N VAL A 16 4.02 -4.81 11.86
CA VAL A 16 3.22 -5.99 12.20
C VAL A 16 3.92 -6.73 13.33
N PRO A 17 3.26 -6.95 14.50
CA PRO A 17 3.87 -7.70 15.59
C PRO A 17 4.29 -9.09 15.14
N GLY A 18 5.42 -9.58 15.63
CA GLY A 18 5.83 -10.96 15.43
C GLY A 18 4.90 -11.94 16.16
N CYS A 19 5.01 -13.22 15.82
CA CYS A 19 4.35 -14.29 16.56
C CYS A 19 4.96 -14.48 17.96
N SER A 20 4.17 -14.97 18.92
CA SER A 20 4.67 -15.61 20.12
C SER A 20 5.23 -16.99 19.77
N THR A 21 6.37 -17.34 20.37
CA THR A 21 7.04 -18.62 20.12
C THR A 21 6.73 -19.63 21.23
N ASP A 22 6.45 -20.87 20.87
CA ASP A 22 6.31 -21.98 21.82
C ASP A 22 7.68 -22.45 22.38
N ALA A 23 7.66 -23.49 23.22
CA ALA A 23 8.87 -24.06 23.81
C ALA A 23 9.83 -24.69 22.77
N ALA A 24 9.36 -24.97 21.54
CA ALA A 24 10.16 -25.47 20.44
C ALA A 24 10.69 -24.34 19.53
N GLY A 25 10.35 -23.07 19.82
CA GLY A 25 10.71 -21.92 19.00
C GLY A 25 9.85 -21.75 17.76
N ALA A 26 8.73 -22.47 17.64
CA ALA A 26 7.79 -22.33 16.55
C ALA A 26 6.76 -21.22 16.86
N CYS A 27 6.28 -20.52 15.83
CA CYS A 27 5.19 -19.55 15.98
C CYS A 27 3.91 -20.24 16.47
N ALA A 28 3.43 -19.86 17.65
CA ALA A 28 2.19 -20.35 18.24
C ALA A 28 0.96 -19.54 17.81
N ASP A 29 1.17 -18.30 17.34
CA ASP A 29 0.12 -17.40 16.85
C ASP A 29 0.61 -16.57 15.63
N LEU A 30 -0.27 -15.71 15.11
CA LEU A 30 0.04 -14.77 14.04
C LEU A 30 -0.24 -13.35 14.52
N GLY A 31 0.69 -12.44 14.28
CA GLY A 31 0.48 -11.00 14.47
C GLY A 31 -0.30 -10.39 13.31
N TYR A 32 -1.06 -9.34 13.60
CA TYR A 32 -1.81 -8.58 12.61
C TYR A 32 -1.87 -7.11 12.99
N VAL A 33 -2.13 -6.26 12.00
CA VAL A 33 -2.43 -4.84 12.17
C VAL A 33 -3.78 -4.57 11.52
N VAL A 34 -4.63 -3.81 12.20
CA VAL A 34 -5.87 -3.29 11.63
C VAL A 34 -5.74 -1.78 11.57
N PHE A 35 -5.77 -1.24 10.36
CA PHE A 35 -5.81 0.20 10.12
C PHE A 35 -7.15 0.58 9.50
N ARG A 36 -7.46 1.89 9.54
CA ARG A 36 -8.62 2.49 8.89
C ARG A 36 -8.12 3.64 8.06
N LEU A 37 -8.61 3.72 6.84
CA LEU A 37 -8.37 4.82 5.91
C LEU A 37 -9.73 5.44 5.57
N ASN A 38 -9.73 6.74 5.32
CA ASN A 38 -10.81 7.38 4.58
C ASN A 38 -10.38 7.38 3.11
N ALA A 39 -11.25 6.93 2.22
CA ALA A 39 -11.04 7.06 0.79
C ALA A 39 -11.50 8.46 0.35
N ASP A 40 -10.62 9.44 0.59
CA ASP A 40 -10.82 10.86 0.26
C ASP A 40 -9.73 11.45 -0.66
N ASN A 41 -8.94 10.60 -1.30
CA ASN A 41 -7.81 10.96 -2.16
C ASN A 41 -7.71 10.02 -3.39
N PRO A 42 -8.43 10.34 -4.50
CA PRO A 42 -8.42 9.56 -5.73
C PRO A 42 -6.98 9.24 -6.21
N GLY A 43 -6.72 7.98 -6.52
CA GLY A 43 -5.37 7.57 -6.90
C GLY A 43 -5.11 6.07 -6.85
N VAL A 44 -3.88 5.70 -7.20
CA VAL A 44 -3.36 4.34 -7.09
C VAL A 44 -2.27 4.34 -6.02
N TRP A 45 -2.58 3.79 -4.84
CA TRP A 45 -1.73 3.85 -3.65
C TRP A 45 -1.05 2.52 -3.37
N LEU A 46 0.28 2.53 -3.22
CA LEU A 46 1.06 1.34 -2.89
C LEU A 46 1.11 1.11 -1.39
N MET A 47 0.65 -0.07 -0.96
CA MET A 47 0.88 -0.60 0.38
C MET A 47 1.88 -1.75 0.29
N HIS A 48 3.01 -1.64 0.97
CA HIS A 48 4.05 -2.66 0.90
C HIS A 48 4.79 -2.82 2.22
N CYS A 49 5.52 -3.93 2.34
CA CYS A 49 6.49 -4.07 3.40
C CYS A 49 7.70 -3.17 3.12
N HIS A 50 8.05 -2.31 4.06
CA HIS A 50 9.17 -1.37 3.91
C HIS A 50 10.57 -2.01 4.12
N ILE A 51 10.64 -3.35 4.10
CA ILE A 51 11.88 -4.11 4.05
C ILE A 51 12.19 -4.36 2.58
N TYR A 52 13.25 -3.76 2.06
CA TYR A 52 13.58 -3.77 0.63
C TYR A 52 13.52 -5.16 -0.01
N TRP A 53 14.10 -6.17 0.64
CA TRP A 53 14.09 -7.55 0.13
C TRP A 53 12.68 -8.13 0.05
N HIS A 54 11.78 -7.82 1.01
CA HIS A 54 10.39 -8.26 0.94
C HIS A 54 9.62 -7.55 -0.17
N PHE A 55 9.88 -6.25 -0.39
CA PHE A 55 9.27 -5.49 -1.49
C PHE A 55 9.65 -6.08 -2.85
N VAL A 56 10.94 -6.34 -3.09
CA VAL A 56 11.42 -6.93 -4.36
C VAL A 56 10.90 -8.35 -4.57
N LEU A 57 10.62 -9.09 -3.49
CA LEU A 57 9.96 -10.40 -3.55
C LEU A 57 8.44 -10.31 -3.78
N GLY A 58 7.88 -9.11 -3.92
CA GLY A 58 6.48 -8.89 -4.25
C GLY A 58 5.55 -8.72 -3.05
N LEU A 59 6.06 -8.45 -1.85
CA LEU A 59 5.22 -8.18 -0.66
C LEU A 59 4.65 -6.76 -0.71
N GLY A 60 3.67 -6.56 -1.58
CA GLY A 60 2.90 -5.33 -1.72
C GLY A 60 1.55 -5.54 -2.39
N MET A 61 0.71 -4.53 -2.30
CA MET A 61 -0.60 -4.45 -2.95
C MET A 61 -0.91 -3.00 -3.34
N LEU A 62 -1.82 -2.83 -4.29
CA LEU A 62 -2.30 -1.52 -4.72
C LEU A 62 -3.74 -1.31 -4.25
N PHE A 63 -4.02 -0.11 -3.74
CA PHE A 63 -5.37 0.39 -3.58
C PHE A 63 -5.69 1.31 -4.75
N VAL A 64 -6.70 0.97 -5.53
CA VAL A 64 -7.25 1.84 -6.58
C VAL A 64 -8.46 2.54 -5.99
N GLU A 65 -8.35 3.85 -5.80
CA GLU A 65 -9.35 4.68 -5.16
C GLU A 65 -10.00 5.60 -6.19
N ALA A 66 -11.34 5.65 -6.20
CA ALA A 66 -12.15 6.46 -7.11
C ALA A 66 -11.75 6.27 -8.59
N GLU A 67 -11.81 5.02 -9.07
CA GLU A 67 -11.49 4.64 -10.46
C GLU A 67 -12.24 5.48 -11.49
N ASP A 68 -13.51 5.83 -11.21
CA ASP A 68 -14.34 6.68 -12.05
C ASP A 68 -13.73 8.08 -12.24
N VAL A 69 -13.25 8.69 -11.15
CA VAL A 69 -12.54 9.98 -11.20
C VAL A 69 -11.25 9.85 -12.01
N LEU A 70 -10.49 8.77 -11.80
CA LEU A 70 -9.25 8.53 -12.55
C LEU A 70 -9.49 8.30 -14.04
N HIS A 71 -10.62 7.69 -14.42
CA HIS A 71 -11.01 7.52 -15.82
C HIS A 71 -11.44 8.83 -16.46
N ASP A 72 -12.19 9.67 -15.75
CA ASP A 72 -12.67 10.96 -16.26
C ASP A 72 -11.53 11.98 -16.43
N GLU A 73 -10.61 12.03 -15.47
CA GLU A 73 -9.46 12.93 -15.48
C GLU A 73 -8.29 12.40 -16.33
N SER A 74 -8.24 11.08 -16.60
CA SER A 74 -7.24 10.46 -17.47
C SER A 74 -5.80 10.86 -17.07
N LEU A 75 -5.00 11.34 -18.03
CA LEU A 75 -3.62 11.78 -17.79
C LEU A 75 -3.51 13.04 -16.92
N ASP A 76 -4.58 13.83 -16.84
CA ASP A 76 -4.57 15.03 -16.01
C ASP A 76 -4.60 14.68 -14.51
N ALA A 77 -5.14 13.50 -14.15
CA ALA A 77 -5.14 12.96 -12.79
C ALA A 77 -3.74 12.70 -12.23
N PHE A 78 -2.78 12.37 -13.09
CA PHE A 78 -1.44 11.91 -12.71
C PHE A 78 -0.33 12.87 -13.15
N SER A 79 -0.71 14.09 -13.53
CA SER A 79 0.05 15.22 -14.07
C SER A 79 0.08 15.35 -15.59
N THR A 80 -0.19 16.59 -16.01
CA THR A 80 -0.20 17.07 -17.39
C THR A 80 1.18 16.89 -18.01
N ASN A 81 1.35 15.81 -18.78
CA ASN A 81 2.50 15.44 -19.60
C ASN A 81 3.68 14.72 -18.93
N ILE A 82 3.74 14.46 -17.61
CA ILE A 82 4.90 13.73 -17.04
C ILE A 82 4.90 12.28 -17.50
N LEU A 83 3.76 11.60 -17.40
CA LEU A 83 3.64 10.19 -17.76
C LEU A 83 3.86 10.01 -19.26
N LEU A 84 3.29 10.89 -20.07
CA LEU A 84 3.56 10.89 -21.50
C LEU A 84 5.04 11.15 -21.78
N SER A 85 5.69 12.14 -21.17
CA SER A 85 7.10 12.42 -21.47
C SER A 85 8.05 11.28 -21.07
N VAL A 86 7.81 10.62 -19.94
CA VAL A 86 8.62 9.48 -19.48
C VAL A 86 8.32 8.21 -20.28
N CYS A 87 7.04 7.86 -20.43
CA CYS A 87 6.65 6.62 -21.09
C CYS A 87 6.78 6.69 -22.62
N ASN A 88 6.48 7.83 -23.24
CA ASN A 88 6.65 8.03 -24.69
C ASN A 88 8.13 8.14 -25.09
N GLY A 89 9.00 8.59 -24.17
CA GLY A 89 10.45 8.63 -24.39
C GLY A 89 11.15 7.28 -24.21
N ALA A 90 10.57 6.37 -23.41
CA ALA A 90 11.21 5.12 -23.04
C ALA A 90 10.75 3.89 -23.83
N GLY A 91 9.60 3.88 -24.51
CA GLY A 91 9.20 2.78 -25.42
C GLY A 91 9.10 1.36 -24.83
N TYR A 92 9.39 1.18 -23.54
CA TYR A 92 9.34 -0.08 -22.83
C TYR A 92 8.27 0.03 -21.75
N PHE A 93 7.05 -0.34 -22.10
CA PHE A 93 6.13 -0.93 -21.14
C PHE A 93 6.58 -2.37 -20.92
N THR A 94 7.59 -2.55 -20.09
CA THR A 94 8.05 -3.88 -19.65
C THR A 94 7.49 -4.13 -18.26
N LEU A 95 6.60 -5.11 -18.16
CA LEU A 95 6.32 -5.84 -16.92
C LEU A 95 7.56 -6.65 -16.52
#